data_AF-A0A0M7FAD8-F1
#
_entry.id   AF-A0A0M7FAD8-F1
#
_cell.length_a   1.000
_cell.length_b   1.000
_cell.length_c   1.000
_cell.angle_alpha   90.00
_cell.angle_beta   90.00
_cell.angle_gamma   90.00
#
_symmetry.space_group_name_H-M   'P 1'
#
loop_
_entity.id
_entity.type
_entity.pdbx_description
1 polymer ?
#
loop_
_entity_poly.entity_id
_entity_poly.type
_entity_poly.pdbx_seq_one_letter_code
_entity_poly.pdbx_strand_id
1 'polypeptide(L)'
;MDKYQQAILALHAAVLEISRLSQEIGLAFTASMAAQDPPAGAPFTGKPPINWLERAYALDHDDDGDRYHAHHDGDVDAYLAANCQHALRAHQLIQQRKAAKVARASARRWITKLGKELAAQQSGQGAGR
;
A
#
# COMPACT_ATOMS: atom_id res chain seq x y z
N MET A 1 5.05 -26.04 14.88
CA MET A 1 3.81 -25.25 14.68
C MET A 1 3.18 -25.72 13.38
N ASP A 2 1.89 -26.03 13.36
CA ASP A 2 1.22 -26.49 12.14
C ASP A 2 1.09 -25.35 11.11
N LYS A 3 1.08 -25.68 9.81
CA LYS A 3 1.00 -24.72 8.70
C LYS A 3 -0.26 -23.84 8.78
N TYR A 4 -1.35 -24.36 9.32
CA TYR A 4 -2.58 -23.59 9.50
C TYR A 4 -2.50 -22.61 10.68
N GLN A 5 -1.87 -23.01 11.78
CA GLN A 5 -1.56 -22.10 12.89
C GLN A 5 -0.64 -20.96 12.43
N GLN A 6 0.39 -21.29 11.64
CA GLN A 6 1.27 -20.29 11.04
C GLN A 6 0.49 -19.33 10.11
N ALA A 7 -0.44 -19.84 9.30
CA ALA A 7 -1.27 -19.01 8.44
C ALA A 7 -2.20 -18.06 9.23
N ILE A 8 -2.76 -18.51 10.35
CA ILE A 8 -3.60 -17.66 11.23
C ILE A 8 -2.76 -16.53 11.85
N LEU A 9 -1.58 -16.86 12.38
CA LEU A 9 -0.67 -15.86 12.93
C LEU A 9 -0.20 -14.85 11.85
N ALA A 10 0.16 -15.35 10.68
CA ALA A 10 0.56 -14.51 9.55
C ALA A 10 -0.59 -13.60 9.08
N LEU A 11 -1.84 -14.09 9.10
CA LEU A 11 -3.01 -13.27 8.78
C LEU A 11 -3.16 -12.12 9.78
N HIS A 12 -3.09 -12.41 11.08
CA HIS A 12 -3.22 -11.41 12.13
C HIS A 12 -2.12 -10.35 12.03
N ALA A 13 -0.87 -10.79 11.91
CA ALA A 13 0.28 -9.89 11.74
C ALA A 13 0.13 -8.99 10.50
N ALA A 14 -0.27 -9.56 9.36
CA ALA A 14 -0.45 -8.78 8.14
C ALA A 14 -1.60 -7.75 8.25
N VAL A 15 -2.67 -8.06 8.99
CA VAL A 15 -3.77 -7.10 9.23
C VAL A 15 -3.30 -5.93 10.08
N LEU A 16 -2.61 -6.20 11.20
CA LEU A 16 -2.05 -5.14 12.05
C LEU A 16 -1.07 -4.27 11.28
N GLU A 17 -0.21 -4.89 10.48
CA GLU A 17 0.80 -4.19 9.69
C GLU A 17 0.16 -3.29 8.62
N ILE A 18 -0.88 -3.76 7.92
CA ILE A 18 -1.62 -2.93 6.96
C ILE A 18 -2.27 -1.72 7.64
N SER A 19 -2.83 -1.90 8.83
CA SER A 19 -3.43 -0.80 9.60
C SER A 19 -2.38 0.23 10.02
N ARG A 20 -1.25 -0.22 10.60
CA ARG A 20 -0.12 0.63 10.98
C ARG A 20 0.40 1.42 9.77
N LEU A 21 0.71 0.73 8.66
CA LEU A 21 1.20 1.37 7.45
C LEU A 21 0.20 2.36 6.86
N SER A 22 -1.11 2.11 6.93
CA SER A 22 -2.11 3.05 6.42
C SER A 22 -2.15 4.34 7.22
N GLN A 23 -1.95 4.29 8.53
CA GLN A 23 -1.82 5.48 9.37
C GLN A 23 -0.54 6.26 9.03
N GLU A 24 0.60 5.57 8.93
CA GLU A 24 1.88 6.19 8.62
C GLU A 24 1.91 6.83 7.21
N ILE A 25 1.24 6.22 6.23
CA ILE A 25 1.06 6.81 4.90
C ILE A 25 0.29 8.13 5.01
N GLY A 26 -0.80 8.16 5.78
CA GLY A 26 -1.59 9.38 5.99
C GLY A 26 -0.75 10.49 6.63
N LEU A 27 0.01 10.16 7.67
CA LEU A 27 0.91 11.11 8.34
C LEU A 27 1.99 11.64 7.40
N ALA A 28 2.65 10.78 6.62
CA ALA A 28 3.67 11.19 5.66
C ALA A 28 3.07 12.09 4.56
N PHE A 29 1.85 11.79 4.12
CA PHE A 29 1.14 12.62 3.14
C PHE A 29 0.81 14.02 3.72
N THR A 30 0.26 14.07 4.93
CA THR A 30 -0.01 15.35 5.62
C THR A 30 1.27 16.17 5.82
N ALA A 31 2.37 15.52 6.21
CA ALA A 31 3.67 16.19 6.33
C ALA A 31 4.18 16.74 4.99
N SER A 32 3.94 16.02 3.87
CA SER A 32 4.27 16.53 2.53
C SER A 32 3.50 17.79 2.15
N MET A 33 2.23 17.90 2.57
CA MET A 33 1.43 19.09 2.33
C MET A 33 1.89 20.25 3.20
N ALA A 34 2.06 20.00 4.51
CA ALA A 34 2.49 21.00 5.48
C ALA A 34 3.90 21.56 5.19
N ALA A 35 4.81 20.75 4.62
CA ALA A 35 6.15 21.20 4.23
C ALA A 35 6.15 22.27 3.12
N GLN A 36 5.01 22.45 2.45
CA GLN A 36 4.84 23.46 1.40
C GLN A 36 4.16 24.73 1.91
N ASP A 37 3.66 24.71 3.15
CA ASP A 37 3.05 25.89 3.73
C ASP A 37 4.11 26.98 3.89
N PRO A 38 3.82 28.20 3.42
CA PRO A 38 4.75 29.30 3.58
C PRO A 38 4.89 29.67 5.07
N PRO A 39 5.99 30.30 5.47
CA PRO A 39 6.16 30.77 6.84
C PRO A 39 4.99 31.65 7.29
N ALA A 40 4.66 31.60 8.58
CA ALA A 40 3.60 32.42 9.14
C ALA A 40 3.81 33.91 8.81
N GLY A 41 2.79 34.54 8.22
CA GLY A 41 2.83 35.95 7.81
C GLY A 41 3.41 36.21 6.42
N ALA A 42 3.87 35.19 5.69
CA ALA A 42 4.26 35.35 4.30
C ALA A 42 3.03 35.61 3.40
N PRO A 43 3.16 36.49 2.38
CA PRO A 43 2.07 36.73 1.45
C PRO A 43 1.72 35.45 0.67
N PHE A 44 0.43 35.20 0.47
CA PHE A 44 -0.04 34.07 -0.31
C PHE A 44 0.49 34.17 -1.74
N THR A 45 1.18 33.13 -2.20
CA THR A 45 1.86 33.11 -3.50
C THR A 45 0.94 32.75 -4.67
N GLY A 46 -0.34 32.51 -4.42
CA GLY A 46 -1.33 32.19 -5.46
C GLY A 46 -1.32 30.74 -5.95
N LYS A 47 -0.31 29.94 -5.58
CA LYS A 47 -0.15 28.56 -6.06
C LYS A 47 -0.69 27.57 -5.03
N PRO A 48 -1.58 26.63 -5.42
CA PRO A 48 -2.01 25.56 -4.53
C PRO A 48 -0.83 24.63 -4.19
N PRO A 49 -0.85 23.96 -3.03
CA PRO A 49 0.17 22.97 -2.68
C PRO A 49 0.17 21.82 -3.71
N ILE A 50 1.37 21.35 -4.05
CA ILE A 50 1.57 20.29 -5.02
C ILE A 50 1.43 18.95 -4.30
N ASN A 51 0.51 18.11 -4.79
CA ASN A 51 0.47 16.71 -4.39
C ASN A 51 1.58 15.94 -5.14
N TRP A 52 2.78 15.92 -4.57
CA TRP A 52 3.95 15.29 -5.19
C TRP A 52 3.76 13.81 -5.48
N LEU A 53 3.04 13.09 -4.61
CA LEU A 53 2.80 11.66 -4.78
C LEU A 53 1.85 11.40 -5.96
N GLU A 54 0.74 12.14 -6.05
CA GLU A 54 -0.16 12.07 -7.20
C GLU A 54 0.56 12.44 -8.49
N ARG A 55 1.36 13.51 -8.45
CA ARG A 55 2.14 13.95 -9.59
C ARG A 55 3.13 12.89 -10.06
N ALA A 56 3.82 12.20 -9.15
CA ALA A 56 4.73 11.11 -9.53
C ALA A 56 4.02 9.90 -10.18
N TYR A 57 2.71 9.74 -9.94
CA TYR A 57 1.93 8.68 -10.57
C TYR A 57 1.05 9.17 -11.72
N ALA A 58 1.10 10.46 -12.06
CA ALA A 58 0.37 11.01 -13.20
C ALA A 58 0.92 10.38 -14.47
N LEU A 59 0.02 9.82 -15.28
CA LEU A 59 0.34 9.24 -16.57
C LEU A 59 -0.13 10.19 -17.67
N ASP A 60 0.65 10.25 -18.73
CA ASP A 60 0.27 10.85 -20.01
C ASP A 60 0.29 9.78 -21.11
N HIS A 61 -0.20 10.13 -22.29
CA HIS A 61 -0.25 9.25 -23.45
C HIS A 61 0.49 9.90 -24.61
N ASP A 62 1.20 9.11 -25.39
CA ASP A 62 1.74 9.59 -26.66
C ASP A 62 0.69 9.47 -27.77
N ASP A 63 1.05 9.91 -28.98
CA ASP A 63 0.16 9.87 -30.15
C ASP A 63 -0.22 8.42 -30.53
N ASP A 64 0.58 7.43 -30.14
CA ASP A 64 0.33 5.99 -30.34
C ASP A 64 -0.56 5.39 -29.23
N GLY A 65 -0.84 6.15 -28.17
CA GLY A 65 -1.69 5.77 -27.05
C GLY A 65 -0.96 5.03 -25.92
N ASP A 66 0.37 4.94 -25.99
CA ASP A 66 1.19 4.30 -24.96
C ASP A 66 1.31 5.19 -23.72
N ARG A 67 1.16 4.56 -22.55
CA ARG A 67 1.16 5.27 -21.26
C ARG A 67 2.57 5.43 -20.73
N TYR A 68 2.93 6.67 -20.41
CA TYR A 68 4.19 7.01 -19.73
C TYR A 68 3.94 7.93 -18.54
N HIS A 69 4.93 8.05 -17.66
CA HIS A 69 4.84 8.96 -16.51
C HIS A 69 5.04 10.41 -16.96
N ALA A 70 4.08 11.28 -16.65
CA ALA A 70 4.01 12.65 -17.18
C ALA A 70 5.17 13.58 -16.75
N HIS A 71 5.93 13.20 -15.72
CA HIS A 71 6.91 14.08 -15.08
C HIS A 71 8.30 13.48 -14.84
N HIS A 72 8.50 12.21 -15.24
CA HIS A 72 9.78 11.51 -15.12
C HIS A 72 9.76 10.23 -15.97
N ASP A 73 10.93 9.64 -16.20
CA ASP A 73 11.11 8.48 -17.08
C ASP A 73 10.76 7.14 -16.41
N GLY A 74 9.72 7.13 -15.56
CA GLY A 74 9.27 5.95 -14.81
C GLY A 74 9.98 5.70 -13.47
N ASP A 75 11.04 6.44 -13.12
CA ASP A 75 11.67 6.35 -11.80
C ASP A 75 10.98 7.26 -10.76
N VAL A 76 9.96 6.70 -10.11
CA VAL A 76 9.17 7.38 -9.07
C VAL A 76 10.01 7.70 -7.83
N ASP A 77 10.95 6.82 -7.45
CA ASP A 77 11.74 7.01 -6.24
C ASP A 77 12.72 8.17 -6.42
N ALA A 78 13.44 8.22 -7.54
CA ALA A 78 14.35 9.32 -7.86
C ALA A 78 13.60 10.66 -7.98
N TYR A 79 12.44 10.65 -8.66
CA TYR A 79 11.62 11.85 -8.79
C TYR A 79 11.14 12.38 -7.44
N LEU A 80 10.63 11.51 -6.57
CA LEU A 80 10.17 11.93 -5.24
C LEU A 80 11.33 12.34 -4.33
N ALA A 81 12.48 11.67 -4.41
CA ALA A 81 13.68 12.07 -3.66
C ALA A 81 14.14 13.49 -4.00
N ALA A 82 14.06 13.88 -5.28
CA ALA A 82 14.44 15.21 -5.74
C ALA A 82 13.43 16.30 -5.35
N ASN A 83 12.14 15.96 -5.19
CA ASN A 83 11.08 16.95 -5.00
C ASN A 83 10.53 17.03 -3.58
N CYS A 84 10.32 15.90 -2.90
CA CYS A 84 9.76 15.89 -1.54
C CYS A 84 10.06 14.56 -0.81
N GLN A 85 10.91 14.64 0.23
CA GLN A 85 11.29 13.49 1.06
C GLN A 85 10.10 12.86 1.81
N HIS A 86 9.12 13.66 2.22
CA HIS A 86 7.90 13.16 2.88
C HIS A 86 7.02 12.36 1.90
N ALA A 87 6.91 12.80 0.65
CA ALA A 87 6.19 12.07 -0.39
C ALA A 87 6.93 10.78 -0.79
N LEU A 88 8.27 10.80 -0.84
CA LEU A 88 9.08 9.57 -0.99
C LEU A 88 8.81 8.58 0.14
N ARG A 89 8.75 9.07 1.39
CA ARG A 89 8.42 8.22 2.54
C ARG A 89 7.03 7.60 2.40
N ALA A 90 6.03 8.38 1.99
CA ALA A 90 4.69 7.87 1.72
C ALA A 90 4.69 6.80 0.62
N HIS A 91 5.43 7.00 -0.48
CA HIS A 91 5.61 6.02 -1.55
C HIS A 91 6.17 4.70 -1.02
N GLN A 92 7.27 4.74 -0.27
CA GLN A 92 7.91 3.55 0.28
C GLN A 92 6.97 2.78 1.21
N LEU A 93 6.24 3.48 2.07
CA LEU A 93 5.22 2.87 2.94
C LEU A 93 4.08 2.23 2.14
N ILE A 94 3.67 2.83 1.02
CA ILE A 94 2.69 2.22 0.10
C ILE A 94 3.22 0.91 -0.47
N GLN A 95 4.49 0.85 -0.89
CA GLN A 95 5.08 -0.39 -1.41
C GLN A 95 5.14 -1.48 -0.33
N GLN A 96 5.54 -1.13 0.89
CA GLN A 96 5.49 -2.06 2.04
C GLN A 96 4.07 -2.56 2.29
N ARG A 97 3.07 -1.67 2.22
CA ARG A 97 1.66 -2.04 2.40
C ARG A 97 1.16 -2.98 1.29
N LYS A 98 1.63 -2.83 0.05
CA LYS A 98 1.33 -3.79 -1.03
C LYS A 98 1.86 -5.18 -0.69
N ALA A 99 3.11 -5.27 -0.23
CA ALA A 99 3.69 -6.55 0.22
C ALA A 99 2.89 -7.17 1.37
N ALA A 100 2.50 -6.38 2.38
CA ALA A 100 1.65 -6.85 3.48
C ALA A 100 0.26 -7.33 3.00
N LYS A 101 -0.34 -6.65 2.00
CA LYS A 101 -1.59 -7.10 1.35
C LYS A 101 -1.43 -8.44 0.64
N VAL A 102 -0.29 -8.68 -0.03
CA VAL A 102 0.02 -9.98 -0.64
C VAL A 102 0.15 -11.07 0.42
N ALA A 103 0.89 -10.81 1.51
CA ALA A 103 1.02 -11.73 2.63
C ALA A 103 -0.35 -12.08 3.25
N ARG A 104 -1.19 -11.07 3.48
CA ARG A 104 -2.57 -11.25 3.95
C ARG A 104 -3.38 -12.15 3.00
N ALA A 105 -3.30 -11.91 1.69
CA ALA A 105 -4.02 -12.70 0.71
C ALA A 105 -3.55 -14.17 0.69
N SER A 106 -2.24 -14.40 0.79
CA SER A 106 -1.66 -15.74 0.89
C SER A 106 -2.15 -16.48 2.14
N ALA A 107 -2.08 -15.85 3.31
CA ALA A 107 -2.55 -16.42 4.57
C ALA A 107 -4.05 -16.79 4.54
N ARG A 108 -4.89 -15.94 3.93
CA ARG A 108 -6.32 -16.24 3.75
C ARG A 108 -6.56 -17.51 2.93
N ARG A 109 -5.78 -17.76 1.88
CA ARG A 109 -5.94 -18.98 1.05
C ARG A 109 -5.71 -20.25 1.86
N TRP A 110 -4.70 -20.24 2.73
CA TRP A 110 -4.41 -21.37 3.62
C TRP A 110 -5.52 -21.63 4.64
N ILE A 111 -6.09 -20.57 5.22
CA ILE A 111 -7.22 -20.68 6.15
C ILE A 111 -8.47 -21.20 5.42
N THR A 112 -8.74 -20.75 4.20
CA THR A 112 -9.82 -21.31 3.38
C THR A 112 -9.60 -22.79 3.09
N LYS A 113 -8.35 -23.21 2.81
CA LYS A 113 -8.02 -24.63 2.62
C LYS A 113 -8.27 -25.45 3.88
N LEU A 114 -7.88 -24.97 5.06
CA LEU A 114 -8.21 -25.60 6.35
C LEU A 114 -9.72 -25.79 6.48
N GLY A 115 -10.51 -24.74 6.23
CA GLY A 115 -11.97 -24.83 6.35
C GLY A 115 -12.59 -25.90 5.44
N LYS A 116 -12.06 -26.06 4.21
CA LYS A 116 -12.50 -27.12 3.29
C LYS A 116 -12.12 -28.52 3.79
N GLU A 117 -10.90 -28.68 4.31
CA GLU A 117 -10.44 -29.98 4.85
C GLU A 117 -11.27 -30.40 6.07
N LEU A 118 -11.57 -29.47 6.98
CA LEU A 118 -12.43 -29.73 8.14
C LEU A 118 -13.85 -30.11 7.73
N ALA A 119 -14.44 -29.40 6.76
CA ALA A 119 -15.77 -29.72 6.25
C ALA A 119 -15.82 -31.11 5.59
N ALA A 120 -14.79 -31.47 4.82
CA ALA A 120 -14.69 -32.79 4.19
C ALA A 120 -14.63 -33.92 5.23
N GLN A 121 -13.86 -33.73 6.31
CA GLN A 121 -13.77 -34.69 7.42
C GLN A 121 -15.12 -34.91 8.12
N GLN A 122 -15.88 -33.84 8.35
CA GLN A 122 -17.24 -33.94 8.92
C GLN A 122 -18.20 -34.69 8.00
N SER A 123 -18.15 -34.44 6.69
CA SER A 123 -19.01 -35.13 5.71
C SER A 123 -18.67 -36.61 5.53
N GLY A 124 -17.40 -37.00 5.67
CA GLY A 124 -16.96 -38.41 5.57
C GLY A 124 -17.29 -39.26 6.80
N GLN A 125 -17.43 -38.65 7.98
CA GLN A 125 -17.82 -39.35 9.21
C GLN A 125 -19.32 -39.63 9.32
N GLY A 126 -20.15 -39.02 8.47
CA GLY A 126 -21.61 -39.23 8.45
C GLY A 126 -22.10 -40.39 7.58
N ALA A 127 -21.26 -40.98 6.74
CA ALA A 127 -21.63 -42.05 5.80
C ALA A 127 -21.32 -43.48 6.29
N GLY A 128 -20.93 -43.62 7.56
CA GLY A 128 -20.54 -44.90 8.16
C GLY A 128 -21.06 -45.05 9.58
N ARG A 129 -22.38 -45.13 9.74
CA ARG A 129 -23.06 -45.78 10.88
C ARG A 129 -24.34 -46.44 10.41
#